data_AF-X8BHD3-F1
#
_entry.id   AF-X8BHD3-F1
#
_cell.length_a   1.000
_cell.length_b   1.000
_cell.length_c   1.000
_cell.angle_alpha   90.00
_cell.angle_beta   90.00
_cell.angle_gamma   90.00
#
_symmetry.space_group_name_H-M   'P 1'
#
loop_
_entity.id
_entity.type
_entity.pdbx_description
1 polymer ?
#
loop_
_entity_poly.entity_id
_entity_poly.type
_entity_poly.pdbx_seq_one_letter_code
_entity_poly.pdbx_strand_id
1 'polypeptide(L)'
;MPFAAIALIAIMVTGSFRRWERAMLVFIVITLLQIPMVLMSHPDWGRAAKSFVVPGIAGGASSEAVLLIIAIVGTTVAPWQLFFQQSNVVDKRITPRFIGYERADTTLGAFVVVIGAVALMMTGDWAARATGSHGQFVDAGVLAHLLGQHNPTLGAVFSIVLLDGSIIGAAAVTLATSYAFGDVFGLKHSLHRGFAEAKPFYLSYAGWSWSRR
;
A
#
# COMPACT_ATOMS: atom_id res chain seq x y z
N MET A 1 -9.31 -3.91 -15.30
CA MET A 1 -9.04 -3.40 -13.93
C MET A 1 -10.24 -3.36 -12.98
N PRO A 2 -11.52 -3.20 -13.36
CA PRO A 2 -12.61 -3.23 -12.37
C PRO A 2 -12.97 -4.66 -11.90
N PHE A 3 -12.90 -5.67 -12.77
CA PHE A 3 -13.30 -7.04 -12.43
C PHE A 3 -12.39 -7.72 -11.39
N ALA A 4 -11.07 -7.49 -11.45
CA ALA A 4 -10.13 -8.05 -10.48
C ALA A 4 -10.34 -7.44 -9.09
N ALA A 5 -10.51 -6.11 -9.02
CA ALA A 5 -10.81 -5.40 -7.78
C ALA A 5 -12.16 -5.85 -7.18
N ILE A 6 -13.20 -5.98 -8.01
CA ILE A 6 -14.53 -6.44 -7.57
C ILE A 6 -14.47 -7.90 -7.08
N ALA A 7 -13.76 -8.79 -7.78
CA ALA A 7 -13.61 -10.18 -7.36
C ALA A 7 -12.86 -10.31 -6.03
N LEU A 8 -11.84 -9.49 -5.81
CA LEU A 8 -11.03 -9.51 -4.58
C LEU A 8 -11.76 -8.88 -3.39
N ILE A 9 -12.50 -7.79 -3.62
CA ILE A 9 -13.41 -7.20 -2.63
C ILE A 9 -14.51 -8.20 -2.26
N ALA A 10 -15.08 -8.90 -3.25
CA ALA A 10 -16.09 -9.94 -3.00
C ALA A 10 -15.53 -11.08 -2.13
N ILE A 11 -14.30 -11.52 -2.36
CA ILE A 11 -13.61 -12.53 -1.54
C ILE A 11 -13.36 -12.02 -0.12
N MET A 12 -12.93 -10.76 0.04
CA MET A 12 -12.72 -10.13 1.35
C MET A 12 -14.01 -10.03 2.18
N VAL A 13 -15.15 -9.80 1.52
CA VAL A 13 -16.45 -9.59 2.17
C VAL A 13 -17.17 -10.91 2.50
N THR A 14 -16.86 -12.03 1.82
CA THR A 14 -17.63 -13.29 1.92
C THR A 14 -17.12 -14.34 2.94
N GLY A 15 -16.15 -14.00 3.78
CA GLY A 15 -16.08 -14.55 5.13
C GLY A 15 -15.21 -15.79 5.42
N SER A 16 -15.41 -16.32 6.63
CA SER A 16 -14.61 -17.31 7.37
C SER A 16 -13.17 -16.88 7.63
N PHE A 17 -12.79 -16.78 8.91
CA PHE A 17 -11.43 -16.46 9.38
C PHE A 17 -10.34 -17.24 8.62
N ARG A 18 -10.58 -18.52 8.33
CA ARG A 18 -9.66 -19.40 7.58
C ARG A 18 -9.44 -19.00 6.12
N ARG A 19 -10.45 -18.47 5.43
CA ARG A 19 -10.29 -18.02 4.03
C ARG A 19 -9.57 -16.70 3.97
N TRP A 20 -9.86 -15.81 4.91
CA TRP A 20 -9.14 -14.54 5.06
C TRP A 20 -7.65 -14.76 5.34
N GLU A 21 -7.32 -15.65 6.29
CA GLU A 21 -5.93 -16.01 6.60
C GLU A 21 -5.19 -16.57 5.37
N ARG A 22 -5.81 -17.49 4.61
CA ARG A 22 -5.22 -17.99 3.36
C ARG A 22 -5.04 -16.90 2.31
N ALA A 23 -6.01 -15.98 2.16
CA ALA A 23 -5.88 -14.87 1.23
C ALA A 23 -4.72 -13.95 1.60
N MET A 24 -4.53 -13.64 2.89
CA MET A 24 -3.37 -12.87 3.35
C MET A 24 -2.05 -13.58 3.07
N LEU A 25 -1.96 -14.89 3.30
CA LEU A 25 -0.76 -15.66 2.96
C LEU A 25 -0.45 -15.61 1.47
N VAL A 26 -1.48 -15.65 0.61
CA VAL A 26 -1.30 -15.50 -0.85
C VAL A 26 -0.75 -14.11 -1.18
N PHE A 27 -1.30 -13.04 -0.61
CA PHE A 27 -0.78 -11.68 -0.81
C PHE A 27 0.66 -11.54 -0.32
N ILE A 28 1.01 -12.11 0.84
CA ILE A 28 2.41 -12.14 1.32
C ILE A 28 3.30 -12.85 0.29
N VAL A 29 2.90 -14.02 -0.23
CA VAL A 29 3.67 -14.73 -1.25
C VAL A 29 3.80 -13.90 -2.54
N ILE A 30 2.76 -13.16 -2.93
CA ILE A 30 2.81 -12.27 -4.10
C ILE A 30 3.79 -11.11 -3.86
N THR A 31 3.82 -10.50 -2.67
CA THR A 31 4.80 -9.44 -2.36
C THR A 31 6.25 -9.92 -2.49
N LEU A 32 6.52 -11.21 -2.23
CA LEU A 32 7.85 -11.80 -2.42
C LEU A 32 8.32 -11.78 -3.89
N LEU A 33 7.40 -11.63 -4.86
CA LEU A 33 7.76 -11.46 -6.27
C LEU A 33 8.54 -10.17 -6.54
N GLN A 34 8.55 -9.20 -5.63
CA GLN A 34 9.42 -8.02 -5.73
C GLN A 34 10.91 -8.39 -5.77
N ILE A 35 11.31 -9.49 -5.12
CA ILE A 35 12.70 -9.96 -5.07
C ILE A 35 13.18 -10.42 -6.46
N PRO A 36 12.55 -11.41 -7.12
CA PRO A 36 12.95 -11.78 -8.48
C PRO A 36 12.76 -10.62 -9.47
N MET A 37 11.75 -9.76 -9.28
CA MET A 37 11.54 -8.58 -10.12
C MET A 37 12.75 -7.64 -10.12
N VAL A 38 13.28 -7.27 -8.95
CA VAL A 38 14.45 -6.36 -8.86
C VAL A 38 15.73 -7.03 -9.33
N LEU A 39 15.86 -8.34 -9.15
CA LEU A 39 17.01 -9.09 -9.66
C LEU A 39 17.01 -9.18 -11.19
N MET A 40 15.84 -9.36 -11.80
CA MET A 40 15.66 -9.38 -13.26
C MET A 40 15.82 -8.00 -13.90
N SER A 41 15.51 -6.92 -13.19
CA SER A 41 15.61 -5.56 -13.70
C SER A 41 17.03 -4.98 -13.67
N HIS A 42 18.07 -5.79 -13.45
CA HIS A 42 19.49 -5.40 -13.47
C HIS A 42 19.76 -3.93 -13.05
N PRO A 43 19.35 -3.52 -11.84
CA PRO A 43 19.43 -2.12 -11.45
C PRO A 43 20.88 -1.71 -11.21
N ASP A 44 21.16 -0.43 -11.40
CA ASP A 44 22.47 0.14 -11.09
C ASP A 44 22.58 0.36 -9.58
N TRP A 45 23.04 -0.68 -8.88
CA TRP A 45 23.24 -0.66 -7.43
C TRP A 45 24.20 0.43 -6.98
N GLY A 46 25.22 0.77 -7.80
CA GLY A 46 26.20 1.80 -7.49
C GLY A 46 25.58 3.19 -7.50
N ARG A 47 24.77 3.49 -8.52
CA ARG A 47 24.00 4.73 -8.59
C ARG A 47 22.97 4.82 -7.47
N ALA A 48 22.26 3.73 -7.18
CA ALA A 48 21.28 3.72 -6.09
C ALA A 48 21.93 3.97 -4.72
N ALA A 49 23.06 3.32 -4.43
CA ALA A 49 23.81 3.53 -3.19
C ALA A 49 24.33 4.97 -3.07
N LYS A 50 24.86 5.54 -4.16
CA LYS A 50 25.31 6.93 -4.18
C LYS A 50 24.16 7.92 -3.94
N SER A 51 23.02 7.72 -4.61
CA SER A 51 21.83 8.57 -4.45
C SER A 51 21.18 8.44 -3.07
N PHE A 52 21.37 7.32 -2.38
CA PHE A 52 20.92 7.14 -1.00
C PHE A 52 21.71 7.99 -0.01
N VAL A 53 23.03 8.14 -0.23
CA VAL A 53 23.92 8.90 0.67
C VAL A 53 24.03 10.38 0.27
N VAL A 54 23.87 10.69 -1.02
CA VAL A 54 23.98 12.04 -1.57
C VAL A 54 22.62 12.46 -2.14
N PRO A 55 21.72 13.00 -1.31
CA PRO A 55 20.43 13.50 -1.79
C PRO A 55 20.64 14.72 -2.69
N GLY A 56 19.94 14.76 -3.81
CA GLY A 56 19.96 15.88 -4.75
C GLY A 56 18.71 15.92 -5.60
N ILE A 57 18.29 17.13 -5.98
CA ILE A 57 17.14 17.34 -6.87
C ILE A 57 17.70 17.73 -8.24
N ALA A 58 17.66 16.79 -9.18
CA ALA A 58 18.05 17.06 -10.56
C ALA A 58 17.10 18.10 -11.18
N GLY A 59 17.63 19.27 -11.58
CA GLY A 59 16.83 20.37 -12.14
C GLY A 59 16.39 21.45 -11.14
N GLY A 60 16.81 21.38 -9.88
CA GLY A 60 16.48 22.37 -8.84
C GLY A 60 15.12 22.12 -8.18
N ALA A 61 14.74 22.97 -7.21
CA ALA A 61 13.47 22.86 -6.48
C ALA A 61 12.27 23.30 -7.35
N SER A 62 11.98 22.53 -8.41
CA SER A 62 10.80 22.73 -9.24
C SER A 62 9.53 22.31 -8.50
N SER A 63 8.39 22.87 -8.89
CA SER A 63 7.08 22.50 -8.31
C SER A 63 6.82 20.99 -8.41
N GLU A 64 7.20 20.35 -9.52
CA GLU A 64 7.06 18.91 -9.72
C GLU A 64 7.90 18.10 -8.73
N ALA A 65 9.16 18.48 -8.51
CA ALA A 65 10.03 17.80 -7.55
C ALA A 65 9.52 17.94 -6.12
N VAL A 66 9.03 19.14 -5.75
CA VAL A 66 8.44 19.37 -4.42
C VAL A 66 7.15 18.56 -4.24
N LEU A 67 6.28 18.53 -5.25
CA LEU A 67 5.05 17.71 -5.23
C LEU A 67 5.37 16.22 -5.13
N LEU A 68 6.40 15.74 -5.83
CA LEU A 68 6.85 14.34 -5.73
C LEU A 68 7.36 14.02 -4.33
N ILE A 69 8.16 14.89 -3.72
CA ILE A 69 8.63 14.72 -2.34
C ILE A 69 7.45 14.66 -1.37
N ILE A 70 6.50 15.60 -1.48
CA ILE A 70 5.30 15.63 -0.64
C ILE A 70 4.47 14.35 -0.83
N ALA A 71 4.32 13.86 -2.07
CA ALA A 71 3.60 12.62 -2.35
C ALA A 71 4.27 11.39 -1.70
N ILE A 72 5.61 11.30 -1.76
CA ILE A 72 6.37 10.21 -1.10
C ILE A 72 6.23 10.30 0.43
N VAL A 73 6.34 11.51 1.00
CA VAL A 73 6.15 11.71 2.44
C VAL A 73 4.71 11.36 2.87
N GLY A 74 3.70 11.76 2.10
CA GLY A 74 2.30 11.48 2.39
C GLY A 74 1.92 9.99 2.32
N THR A 75 2.59 9.24 1.45
CA THR A 75 2.39 7.78 1.32
C THR A 75 3.15 6.97 2.37
N THR A 76 4.16 7.55 3.02
CA THR A 76 4.96 6.89 4.07
C THR A 76 4.45 7.18 5.47
N VAL A 77 3.97 8.39 5.74
CA VAL A 77 3.41 8.79 7.04
C VAL A 77 1.90 8.87 6.92
N ALA A 78 1.23 7.72 6.95
CA ALA A 78 -0.20 7.69 6.80
C ALA A 78 -0.88 7.97 8.16
N PRO A 79 -1.76 9.00 8.27
CA PRO A 79 -2.36 9.38 9.55
C PRO A 79 -3.07 8.23 10.27
N TRP A 80 -3.61 7.28 9.52
CA TRP A 80 -4.28 6.11 10.07
C TRP A 80 -3.37 5.17 10.87
N GLN A 81 -2.07 5.16 10.62
CA GLN A 81 -1.12 4.36 11.40
C GLN A 81 -1.11 4.81 12.86
N LEU A 82 -1.34 6.10 13.13
CA LEU A 82 -1.44 6.62 14.51
C LEU A 82 -2.68 6.09 15.22
N PHE A 83 -3.84 6.08 14.53
CA PHE A 83 -5.08 5.51 15.08
C PHE A 83 -4.97 3.99 15.28
N PHE A 84 -4.35 3.27 14.34
CA PHE A 84 -4.18 1.82 14.43
C PHE A 84 -3.21 1.39 15.55
N GLN A 85 -2.13 2.17 15.77
CA GLN A 85 -1.23 1.93 16.90
C GLN A 85 -1.91 2.27 18.24
N GLN A 86 -2.70 3.35 18.28
CA GLN A 86 -3.46 3.71 19.47
C GLN A 86 -4.54 2.67 19.79
N SER A 87 -5.30 2.21 18.80
CA SER A 87 -6.34 1.20 18.99
C SER A 87 -5.78 -0.18 19.32
N ASN A 88 -4.66 -0.62 18.71
CA ASN A 88 -4.02 -1.90 19.09
C ASN A 88 -3.59 -1.93 20.56
N VAL A 89 -3.00 -0.84 21.05
CA VAL A 89 -2.57 -0.71 22.45
C VAL A 89 -3.78 -0.76 23.40
N VAL A 90 -4.90 -0.15 23.01
CA VAL A 90 -6.15 -0.12 23.79
C VAL A 90 -6.89 -1.46 23.74
N ASP A 91 -7.03 -2.10 22.57
CA ASP A 91 -7.80 -3.34 22.39
C ASP A 91 -7.07 -4.57 22.94
N LYS A 92 -5.73 -4.64 22.86
CA LYS A 92 -4.98 -5.79 23.37
C LYS A 92 -4.72 -5.74 24.88
N ARG A 93 -5.18 -4.69 25.60
CA ARG A 93 -4.89 -4.46 27.04
C ARG A 93 -3.43 -4.76 27.39
N ILE A 94 -2.50 -4.24 26.56
CA ILE A 94 -1.10 -4.65 26.60
C ILE A 94 -0.49 -4.27 27.94
N THR A 95 -0.07 -5.27 28.71
CA THR A 95 0.76 -5.06 29.89
C THR A 95 2.10 -4.46 29.43
N PRO A 96 2.67 -3.42 30.06
CA PRO A 96 3.84 -2.66 29.58
C PRO A 96 5.08 -3.48 29.15
N ARG A 97 5.14 -4.75 29.56
CA ARG A 97 6.21 -5.72 29.27
C ARG A 97 6.34 -6.12 27.79
N PHE A 98 5.31 -5.97 26.95
CA PHE A 98 5.35 -6.43 25.55
C PHE A 98 5.50 -5.31 24.50
N ILE A 99 5.54 -4.04 24.92
CA ILE A 99 5.69 -2.88 24.02
C ILE A 99 6.98 -2.95 23.19
N GLY A 100 8.06 -3.50 23.76
CA GLY A 100 9.34 -3.66 23.06
C GLY A 100 9.26 -4.61 21.86
N TYR A 101 8.48 -5.70 21.98
CA TYR A 101 8.31 -6.67 20.89
C TYR A 101 7.45 -6.10 19.76
N GLU A 102 6.38 -5.36 20.09
CA GLU A 102 5.52 -4.72 19.09
C GLU A 102 6.27 -3.61 18.31
N ARG A 103 7.15 -2.86 18.97
CA ARG A 103 8.04 -1.89 18.31
C ARG A 103 9.03 -2.56 17.37
N ALA A 104 9.61 -3.69 17.78
CA ALA A 104 10.55 -4.44 16.95
C ALA A 104 9.85 -5.00 15.71
N ASP A 105 8.67 -5.58 15.86
CA ASP A 105 7.85 -6.08 14.75
C ASP A 105 7.47 -4.97 13.76
N THR A 106 6.97 -3.84 14.28
CA THR A 106 6.64 -2.67 13.44
C THR A 106 7.86 -2.12 12.70
N THR A 107 9.02 -2.09 13.37
CA THR A 107 10.27 -1.59 12.79
C THR A 107 10.76 -2.52 11.70
N LEU A 108 10.73 -3.84 11.93
CA LEU A 108 11.05 -4.84 10.90
C LEU A 108 10.11 -4.73 9.70
N GLY A 109 8.80 -4.60 9.95
CA GLY A 109 7.81 -4.37 8.90
C GLY A 109 8.09 -3.10 8.10
N ALA A 110 8.44 -2.00 8.76
CA ALA A 110 8.80 -0.75 8.09
C ALA A 110 10.03 -0.91 7.19
N PHE A 111 11.07 -1.63 7.64
CA PHE A 111 12.22 -1.94 6.79
C PHE A 111 11.84 -2.76 5.55
N VAL A 112 10.99 -3.79 5.70
CA VAL A 112 10.53 -4.59 4.56
C VAL A 112 9.79 -3.73 3.54
N VAL A 113 8.90 -2.84 3.99
CA VAL A 113 8.17 -1.93 3.11
C VAL A 113 9.10 -0.95 2.39
N VAL A 114 10.09 -0.38 3.10
CA VAL A 114 11.08 0.54 2.50
C VAL A 114 11.93 -0.18 1.46
N ILE A 115 12.38 -1.40 1.73
CA ILE A 115 13.14 -2.21 0.77
C ILE A 115 12.29 -2.48 -0.49
N GLY A 116 11.02 -2.83 -0.32
CA GLY A 116 10.08 -3.02 -1.44
C GLY A 116 9.86 -1.76 -2.26
N ALA A 117 9.71 -0.60 -1.60
CA ALA A 117 9.60 0.70 -2.27
C ALA A 117 10.85 1.04 -3.09
N VAL A 118 12.05 0.81 -2.52
CA VAL A 118 13.32 1.00 -3.23
C VAL A 118 13.43 0.05 -4.43
N ALA A 119 13.03 -1.21 -4.28
CA ALA A 119 13.03 -2.20 -5.37
C ALA A 119 12.11 -1.79 -6.54
N LEU A 120 10.93 -1.23 -6.24
CA LEU A 120 10.02 -0.68 -7.25
C LEU A 120 10.62 0.55 -7.95
N MET A 121 11.22 1.48 -7.20
CA MET A 121 11.89 2.66 -7.77
C MET A 121 13.07 2.27 -8.68
N MET A 122 13.90 1.32 -8.26
CA MET A 122 15.01 0.79 -9.06
C MET A 122 14.53 0.13 -10.35
N THR A 123 13.43 -0.63 -10.28
CA THR A 123 12.84 -1.27 -11.46
C THR A 123 12.27 -0.22 -12.44
N GLY A 124 11.68 0.86 -11.92
CA GLY A 124 11.22 1.99 -12.73
C GLY A 124 12.37 2.76 -13.40
N ASP A 125 13.47 3.03 -12.67
CA ASP A 125 14.68 3.65 -13.25
C ASP A 125 15.27 2.79 -14.36
N TRP A 126 15.36 1.47 -14.15
CA TRP A 126 15.82 0.56 -15.19
C TRP A 126 14.89 0.57 -16.42
N ALA A 127 13.57 0.54 -16.23
CA ALA A 127 12.61 0.64 -17.33
C ALA A 127 12.88 1.89 -18.18
N ALA A 128 13.10 3.03 -17.53
CA ALA A 128 13.40 4.30 -18.19
C ALA A 128 14.71 4.28 -18.97
N ARG A 129 15.76 3.71 -18.39
CA ARG A 129 17.07 3.61 -19.05
C ARG A 129 17.06 2.61 -20.20
N ALA A 130 16.37 1.48 -20.03
CA ALA A 130 16.31 0.41 -21.03
C ALA A 130 15.53 0.82 -22.29
N THR A 131 14.50 1.66 -22.16
CA THR A 131 13.67 2.12 -23.30
C THR A 131 13.99 3.55 -23.74
N GLY A 132 14.89 4.25 -23.05
CA GLY A 132 15.24 5.65 -23.33
C GLY A 132 14.11 6.65 -23.03
N SER A 133 13.02 6.23 -22.38
CA SER A 133 11.78 6.99 -22.20
C SER A 133 11.80 7.98 -21.01
N HIS A 134 12.92 8.67 -20.77
CA HIS A 134 13.05 9.60 -19.65
C HIS A 134 11.90 10.63 -19.64
N GLY A 135 11.09 10.63 -18.57
CA GLY A 135 10.01 11.61 -18.36
C GLY A 135 8.65 11.29 -19.00
N GLN A 136 8.46 10.11 -19.62
CA GLN A 136 7.16 9.72 -20.21
C GLN A 136 6.30 8.81 -19.32
N PHE A 137 6.58 8.77 -18.01
CA PHE A 137 5.85 7.92 -17.06
C PHE A 137 4.62 8.64 -16.54
N VAL A 138 3.49 8.47 -17.22
CA VAL A 138 2.20 9.05 -16.80
C VAL A 138 1.48 8.13 -15.81
N ASP A 139 1.62 6.81 -15.98
CA ASP A 139 0.99 5.82 -15.11
C ASP A 139 1.83 4.55 -14.95
N ALA A 140 1.40 3.69 -14.03
CA ALA A 140 2.06 2.44 -13.73
C ALA A 140 1.86 1.37 -14.83
N GLY A 141 0.85 1.51 -15.68
CA GLY A 141 0.62 0.63 -16.83
C GLY A 141 1.62 0.86 -17.95
N VAL A 142 2.03 2.11 -18.19
CA VAL A 142 3.12 2.48 -19.10
C VAL A 142 4.42 1.82 -18.65
N LEU A 143 4.75 1.87 -17.35
CA LEU A 143 5.91 1.18 -16.80
C LEU A 143 5.84 -0.34 -17.05
N ALA A 144 4.69 -0.98 -16.77
CA ALA A 144 4.50 -2.40 -17.03
C ALA A 144 4.70 -2.76 -18.51
N HIS A 145 4.21 -1.92 -19.42
CA HIS A 145 4.36 -2.11 -20.85
C HIS A 145 5.83 -2.00 -21.29
N LEU A 146 6.54 -0.98 -20.82
CA LEU A 146 7.96 -0.77 -21.14
C LEU A 146 8.83 -1.91 -20.59
N LEU A 147 8.57 -2.37 -19.36
CA LEU A 147 9.20 -3.56 -18.82
C LEU A 147 8.90 -4.81 -19.66
N GLY A 148 7.66 -4.94 -20.14
CA GLY A 148 7.20 -6.03 -21.00
C GLY A 148 7.83 -6.05 -22.39
N GLN A 149 8.16 -4.89 -22.96
CA GLN A 149 8.88 -4.79 -24.23
C GLN A 149 10.29 -5.39 -24.14
N HIS A 150 10.94 -5.28 -22.98
CA HIS A 150 12.24 -5.90 -22.76
C HIS A 150 12.11 -7.36 -22.31
N ASN A 151 11.21 -7.63 -21.38
CA ASN A 151 10.94 -8.97 -20.87
C ASN A 151 9.45 -9.12 -20.49
N PRO A 152 8.66 -9.92 -21.24
CA PRO A 152 7.24 -10.11 -20.97
C PRO A 152 6.94 -10.58 -19.54
N THR A 153 7.81 -11.43 -18.99
CA THR A 153 7.70 -11.94 -17.61
C THR A 153 7.90 -10.81 -16.59
N LEU A 154 8.84 -9.90 -16.82
CA LEU A 154 9.10 -8.78 -15.93
C LEU A 154 7.92 -7.80 -15.88
N GLY A 155 7.35 -7.48 -17.05
CA GLY A 155 6.14 -6.65 -17.13
C GLY A 155 4.93 -7.30 -16.43
N ALA A 156 4.77 -8.62 -16.57
CA ALA A 156 3.72 -9.36 -15.89
C ALA A 156 3.91 -9.38 -14.36
N VAL A 157 5.13 -9.68 -13.89
CA VAL A 157 5.45 -9.69 -12.46
C VAL A 157 5.24 -8.31 -11.83
N PHE A 158 5.73 -7.24 -12.48
CA PHE A 158 5.53 -5.87 -12.03
C PHE A 158 4.04 -5.50 -11.93
N SER A 159 3.24 -5.89 -12.92
CA SER A 159 1.78 -5.67 -12.91
C SER A 159 1.08 -6.39 -11.75
N ILE A 160 1.48 -7.64 -11.47
CA ILE A 160 0.93 -8.44 -10.37
C ILE A 160 1.28 -7.80 -9.02
N VAL A 161 2.55 -7.44 -8.82
CA VAL A 161 3.02 -6.78 -7.58
C VAL A 161 2.30 -5.45 -7.35
N LEU A 162 2.11 -4.65 -8.40
CA LEU A 162 1.38 -3.38 -8.29
C LEU A 162 -0.10 -3.58 -7.96
N LEU A 163 -0.73 -4.57 -8.57
CA LEU A 163 -2.12 -4.90 -8.30
C LEU A 163 -2.30 -5.33 -6.84
N ASP A 164 -1.44 -6.23 -6.36
CA ASP A 164 -1.39 -6.70 -4.99
C ASP A 164 -1.24 -5.54 -3.98
N GLY A 165 -0.22 -4.70 -4.16
CA GLY A 165 0.00 -3.52 -3.32
C GLY A 165 -1.19 -2.56 -3.30
N SER A 166 -1.85 -2.37 -4.45
CA SER A 166 -3.05 -1.52 -4.55
C SER A 166 -4.23 -2.07 -3.74
N ILE A 167 -4.42 -3.39 -3.73
CA ILE A 167 -5.49 -4.05 -2.98
C ILE A 167 -5.24 -3.96 -1.49
N ILE A 168 -4.00 -4.27 -1.05
CA ILE A 168 -3.62 -4.17 0.36
C ILE A 168 -3.78 -2.72 0.84
N GLY A 169 -3.34 -1.75 0.05
CA GLY A 169 -3.51 -0.33 0.35
C GLY A 169 -4.98 0.08 0.46
N ALA A 170 -5.83 -0.33 -0.49
CA ALA A 170 -7.27 -0.05 -0.45
C ALA A 170 -7.93 -0.69 0.79
N ALA A 171 -7.57 -1.93 1.14
CA ALA A 171 -8.06 -2.61 2.32
C ALA A 171 -7.64 -1.89 3.61
N ALA A 172 -6.37 -1.47 3.71
CA ALA A 172 -5.84 -0.73 4.86
C ALA A 172 -6.56 0.62 5.04
N VAL A 173 -6.75 1.39 3.96
CA VAL A 173 -7.50 2.66 4.00
C VAL A 173 -8.96 2.45 4.38
N THR A 174 -9.60 1.40 3.86
CA THR A 174 -10.98 1.06 4.22
C THR A 174 -11.10 0.75 5.71
N LEU A 175 -10.23 -0.12 6.24
CA LEU A 175 -10.19 -0.47 7.66
C LEU A 175 -9.92 0.74 8.55
N ALA A 176 -8.92 1.54 8.19
CA ALA A 176 -8.58 2.79 8.87
C ALA A 176 -9.77 3.75 8.96
N THR A 177 -10.50 3.90 7.85
CA THR A 177 -11.70 4.73 7.79
C THR A 177 -12.77 4.17 8.71
N SER A 178 -13.02 2.86 8.69
CA SER A 178 -13.99 2.23 9.61
C SER A 178 -13.64 2.45 11.08
N TYR A 179 -12.36 2.34 11.47
CA TYR A 179 -11.92 2.63 12.84
C TYR A 179 -12.07 4.10 13.21
N ALA A 180 -11.63 5.02 12.35
CA ALA A 180 -11.75 6.47 12.60
C ALA A 180 -13.22 6.89 12.74
N PHE A 181 -14.11 6.34 11.92
CA PHE A 181 -15.55 6.53 12.09
C PHE A 181 -16.05 5.90 13.40
N GLY A 182 -15.63 4.68 13.75
CA GLY A 182 -15.99 4.04 15.03
C GLY A 182 -15.61 4.89 16.26
N ASP A 183 -14.42 5.48 16.24
CA ASP A 183 -13.89 6.32 17.31
C ASP A 183 -14.63 7.67 17.41
N VAL A 184 -14.86 8.36 16.27
CA VAL A 184 -15.53 9.67 16.25
C VAL A 184 -17.01 9.56 16.63
N PHE A 185 -17.69 8.48 16.24
CA PHE A 185 -19.10 8.26 16.54
C PHE A 185 -19.33 7.53 17.88
N GLY A 186 -18.28 7.22 18.65
CA GLY A 186 -18.40 6.63 19.99
C GLY A 186 -19.01 5.22 20.01
N LEU A 187 -19.02 4.53 18.86
CA LEU A 187 -19.46 3.14 18.74
C LEU A 187 -18.38 2.23 19.31
N LYS A 188 -18.35 2.10 20.64
CA LYS A 188 -17.51 1.14 21.37
C LYS A 188 -17.91 -0.30 20.99
N HIS A 189 -17.39 -0.86 19.92
CA HIS A 189 -17.58 -2.28 19.62
C HIS A 189 -16.26 -2.96 19.22
N SER A 190 -15.56 -3.37 20.29
CA SER A 190 -14.76 -4.59 20.45
C SER A 190 -14.56 -5.43 19.20
N LEU A 191 -13.29 -5.66 18.88
CA LEU A 191 -12.68 -6.51 17.84
C LEU A 191 -13.00 -8.03 17.96
N HIS A 192 -14.23 -8.38 18.32
CA HIS A 192 -14.70 -9.75 18.51
C HIS A 192 -16.19 -9.91 18.13
N ARG A 193 -16.52 -9.74 16.85
CA ARG A 193 -17.39 -10.62 16.02
C ARG A 193 -18.07 -9.89 14.86
N GLY A 194 -18.15 -10.61 13.73
CA GLY A 194 -19.35 -10.79 12.91
C GLY A 194 -19.82 -9.64 12.00
N PHE A 195 -19.57 -9.80 10.70
CA PHE A 195 -20.12 -9.12 9.52
C PHE A 195 -21.67 -9.00 9.47
N ALA A 196 -22.30 -8.26 10.39
CA ALA A 196 -23.76 -8.11 10.35
C ALA A 196 -24.28 -6.83 11.03
N GLU A 197 -23.77 -5.63 10.71
CA GLU A 197 -24.53 -4.41 11.08
C GLU A 197 -24.22 -3.14 10.26
N ALA A 198 -23.97 -3.28 8.96
CA ALA A 198 -23.88 -2.16 8.02
C ALA A 198 -25.26 -1.62 7.56
N LYS A 199 -26.21 -1.39 8.49
CA LYS A 199 -27.51 -0.75 8.19
C LYS A 199 -27.58 0.77 8.49
N PRO A 200 -26.87 1.35 9.48
CA PRO A 200 -26.97 2.80 9.72
C PRO A 200 -26.16 3.66 8.73
N PHE A 201 -25.11 3.11 8.10
CA PHE A 201 -24.23 3.87 7.20
C PHE A 201 -24.88 4.22 5.85
N TYR A 202 -25.78 3.37 5.34
CA TYR A 202 -26.57 3.67 4.13
C TYR A 202 -27.69 4.68 4.38
N LEU A 203 -28.19 4.76 5.63
CA LEU A 203 -29.25 5.71 6.01
C LEU A 203 -28.72 7.16 6.10
N SER A 204 -27.48 7.36 6.55
CA SER A 204 -26.85 8.68 6.58
C SER A 204 -26.48 9.21 5.18
N TYR A 205 -26.24 8.33 4.20
CA TYR A 205 -25.97 8.75 2.82
C TYR A 205 -27.25 9.11 2.05
N ALA A 206 -28.38 8.46 2.34
CA ALA A 206 -29.68 8.77 1.72
C ALA A 206 -30.35 10.05 2.28
N GLY A 207 -30.06 10.43 3.53
CA GLY A 207 -30.65 11.63 4.15
C GLY A 207 -30.11 12.96 3.63
N TRP A 208 -28.92 12.97 3.00
CA TRP A 208 -28.25 14.20 2.57
C TRP A 208 -28.51 14.59 1.10
N SER A 209 -29.37 13.85 0.38
CA SER A 209 -29.81 14.24 -0.98
C SER A 209 -31.25 14.77 -1.02
N TRP A 210 -31.93 14.93 0.13
CA TRP A 210 -33.36 15.24 0.19
C TRP A 210 -33.73 16.39 1.17
N SER A 211 -32.87 17.42 1.26
CA SER A 211 -33.13 18.62 2.09
C SER A 211 -32.74 19.94 1.40
N ARG A 212 -32.59 19.95 0.07
CA ARG A 212 -32.53 21.19 -0.71
C ARG A 212 -33.44 21.11 -1.93
N ARG A 213 -34.74 21.24 -1.66
CA ARG A 213 -35.72 22.01 -2.45
C ARG A 213 -37.01 22.11 -1.64
#